data_AF-W3XFE4-F1
#
_entry.id   AF-W3XFE4-F1
#
_cell.length_a   1.000
_cell.length_b   1.000
_cell.length_c   1.000
_cell.angle_alpha   90.00
_cell.angle_beta   90.00
_cell.angle_gamma   90.00
#
_symmetry.space_group_name_H-M   'P 1'
#
loop_
_entity.id
_entity.type
_entity.pdbx_description
1 polymer ?
#
loop_
_entity_poly.entity_id
_entity_poly.type
_entity_poly.pdbx_seq_one_letter_code
_entity_poly.pdbx_strand_id
1 'polypeptide(L)'
;MHVPLEQYTANLKTILSHPALAAQRDCRIVLITPPPIDEHQHDIKDRNAGYPALTRRSLVAREYAEACRRVGEASSPGVAVLDLWSVLMERAGWNAGDDVLAGSLEAPKNIMLDRLLSDGK
;
A
#
# COMPACT_ATOMS: atom_id res chain seq x y z
N MET A 1 -5.61 7.77 -12.71
CA MET A 1 -4.70 6.83 -13.39
C MET A 1 -3.62 6.39 -12.41
N HIS A 2 -3.37 5.10 -12.25
CA HIS A 2 -2.22 4.57 -11.51
C HIS A 2 -1.31 3.81 -12.48
N VAL A 3 -0.04 3.64 -12.11
CA VAL A 3 0.92 2.81 -12.86
C VAL A 3 0.41 1.36 -12.82
N PRO A 4 0.38 0.58 -13.91
CA PRO A 4 -0.02 -0.83 -13.89
C PRO A 4 0.83 -1.67 -12.92
N LEU A 5 0.26 -2.73 -12.35
CA LEU A 5 0.91 -3.52 -11.29
C LEU A 5 2.20 -4.18 -11.75
N GLU A 6 2.23 -4.68 -13.00
CA GLU A 6 3.43 -5.24 -13.61
C GLU A 6 4.55 -4.19 -13.73
N GLN A 7 4.22 -3.01 -14.24
CA GLN A 7 5.16 -1.91 -14.37
C GLN A 7 5.65 -1.41 -13.00
N TYR A 8 4.77 -1.34 -12.00
CA TYR A 8 5.13 -1.03 -10.62
C TYR A 8 6.16 -2.03 -10.08
N THR A 9 5.90 -3.32 -10.27
CA THR A 9 6.82 -4.40 -9.86
C THR A 9 8.17 -4.30 -10.56
N ALA A 10 8.18 -4.04 -11.88
CA ALA A 10 9.40 -3.85 -12.66
C ALA A 10 10.18 -2.61 -12.18
N ASN A 11 9.48 -1.51 -11.87
CA ASN A 11 10.10 -0.29 -11.36
C ASN A 11 10.78 -0.52 -10.02
N LEU A 12 10.12 -1.21 -9.08
CA LEU A 12 10.73 -1.54 -7.78
C LEU A 12 12.02 -2.35 -7.96
N LYS A 13 12.00 -3.38 -8.81
CA LYS A 13 13.19 -4.19 -9.10
C LYS A 13 14.33 -3.34 -9.67
N THR A 14 14.02 -2.48 -10.65
CA THR A 14 14.99 -1.56 -11.26
C THR A 14 15.61 -0.61 -10.23
N ILE A 15 14.81 -0.07 -9.32
CA ILE A 15 15.29 0.79 -8.24
C ILE A 15 16.25 0.01 -7.33
N LEU A 16 15.87 -1.17 -6.88
CA LEU A 16 16.67 -1.99 -5.96
C LEU A 16 17.98 -2.49 -6.58
N SER A 17 18.00 -2.73 -7.88
CA SER A 17 19.20 -3.13 -8.63
C SER A 17 20.01 -1.94 -9.15
N HIS A 18 19.66 -0.70 -8.78
CA HIS A 18 20.30 0.47 -9.37
C HIS A 18 21.79 0.56 -8.95
N PRO A 19 22.74 0.80 -9.88
CA PRO A 19 24.17 0.80 -9.57
C PRO A 19 24.58 1.78 -8.48
N ALA A 20 23.88 2.91 -8.35
CA ALA A 20 24.13 3.89 -7.29
C ALA A 20 23.89 3.34 -5.87
N LEU A 21 23.01 2.33 -5.71
CA LEU A 21 22.82 1.65 -4.43
C LEU A 21 23.95 0.66 -4.17
N ALA A 22 24.40 -0.07 -5.19
CA ALA A 22 25.51 -1.02 -5.09
C ALA A 22 26.87 -0.35 -4.82
N ALA A 23 27.03 0.91 -5.24
CA ALA A 23 28.26 1.69 -5.01
C ALA A 23 28.43 2.12 -3.53
N GLN A 24 27.40 2.01 -2.70
CA GLN A 24 27.43 2.37 -1.29
C GLN A 24 27.97 1.20 -0.46
N ARG A 25 28.97 1.43 0.40
CA ARG A 25 29.61 0.37 1.19
C ARG A 25 28.68 -0.34 2.19
N ASP A 26 27.71 0.39 2.78
CA ASP A 26 26.84 -0.11 3.85
C ASP A 26 25.38 0.35 3.68
N CYS A 27 24.86 0.36 2.44
CA CYS A 27 23.48 0.76 2.19
C CYS A 27 22.50 -0.28 2.75
N ARG A 28 21.64 0.16 3.68
CA ARG A 28 20.49 -0.60 4.18
C ARG A 28 19.24 -0.05 3.54
N ILE A 29 18.50 -0.90 2.85
CA ILE A 29 17.28 -0.52 2.16
C ILE A 29 16.09 -1.06 2.93
N VAL A 30 15.08 -0.22 3.15
CA VAL A 30 13.79 -0.64 3.69
C VAL A 30 12.73 -0.34 2.64
N LEU A 31 12.11 -1.38 2.09
CA LEU A 31 10.89 -1.24 1.32
C LEU A 31 9.71 -1.19 2.25
N ILE A 32 8.86 -0.19 2.07
CA ILE A 32 7.64 -0.02 2.85
C ILE A 32 6.47 -0.28 1.91
N THR A 33 5.59 -1.20 2.26
CA THR A 33 4.40 -1.48 1.44
C THR A 33 3.47 -0.26 1.42
N PRO A 34 2.80 0.05 0.30
CA PRO A 34 1.75 1.07 0.26
C PRO A 34 0.71 0.83 1.36
N PRO A 35 0.22 1.88 2.05
CA PRO A 35 -0.76 1.73 3.11
C PRO A 35 -2.13 1.28 2.55
N PRO A 36 -3.06 0.82 3.40
CA PRO A 36 -4.44 0.56 3.01
C PRO A 36 -5.14 1.83 2.50
N ILE A 37 -6.21 1.62 1.73
CA ILE A 37 -7.10 2.70 1.27
C ILE A 37 -8.43 2.57 2.02
N ASP A 38 -8.85 3.67 2.63
CA ASP A 38 -10.23 3.84 3.11
C ASP A 38 -11.08 4.46 1.99
N GLU A 39 -11.91 3.64 1.37
CA GLU A 39 -12.82 4.03 0.30
C GLU A 39 -13.90 5.00 0.80
N HIS A 40 -14.26 4.98 2.08
CA HIS A 40 -15.23 5.94 2.64
C HIS A 40 -14.65 7.36 2.64
N GLN A 41 -13.39 7.53 3.03
CA GLN A 41 -12.70 8.82 2.92
C GLN A 41 -12.47 9.24 1.47
N HIS A 42 -12.10 8.28 0.61
CA HIS A 42 -11.83 8.56 -0.80
C HIS A 42 -13.08 8.90 -1.59
N ASP A 43 -14.23 8.27 -1.32
CA ASP A 43 -15.51 8.59 -1.98
C ASP A 43 -15.90 10.05 -1.76
N ILE A 44 -15.76 10.56 -0.53
CA ILE A 44 -16.00 11.97 -0.20
C ILE A 44 -15.04 12.89 -0.99
N LYS A 45 -13.74 12.58 -0.99
CA LYS A 45 -12.72 13.35 -1.71
C LYS A 45 -12.98 13.34 -3.23
N ASP A 46 -13.29 12.19 -3.79
CA ASP A 46 -13.51 11.99 -5.22
C ASP A 46 -14.75 12.74 -5.70
N ARG A 47 -15.86 12.67 -4.95
CA ARG A 47 -17.08 13.45 -5.24
C ARG A 47 -16.84 14.95 -5.18
N ASN A 48 -16.13 15.42 -4.15
CA ASN A 48 -15.78 16.84 -4.01
C ASN A 48 -14.87 17.32 -5.16
N ALA A 49 -14.06 16.43 -5.73
CA ALA A 49 -13.22 16.70 -6.89
C ALA A 49 -13.95 16.51 -8.24
N GLY A 50 -15.24 16.15 -8.24
CA GLY A 50 -16.04 15.97 -9.45
C GLY A 50 -15.82 14.65 -10.19
N TYR A 51 -15.20 13.65 -9.55
CA TYR A 51 -15.07 12.32 -10.14
C TYR A 51 -16.40 11.57 -10.09
N PRO A 52 -16.77 10.84 -11.17
CA PRO A 52 -18.04 10.13 -11.24
C PRO A 52 -18.08 8.83 -10.44
N ALA A 53 -16.92 8.33 -10.00
CA ALA A 53 -16.77 7.09 -9.24
C ALA A 53 -15.45 7.10 -8.47
N LEU A 54 -15.31 6.15 -7.54
CA LEU A 54 -14.08 5.91 -6.79
C LEU A 54 -12.89 5.74 -7.73
N THR A 55 -11.85 6.54 -7.50
CA THR A 55 -10.61 6.51 -8.27
C THR A 55 -9.56 5.58 -7.66
N ARG A 56 -9.78 5.11 -6.43
CA ARG A 56 -8.93 4.17 -5.68
C ARG A 56 -9.81 3.11 -5.01
N ARG A 57 -9.33 1.87 -5.01
CA ARG A 57 -10.00 0.71 -4.40
C ARG A 57 -9.07 0.07 -3.38
N SER A 58 -9.63 -0.34 -2.25
CA SER A 58 -8.97 -1.06 -1.15
C SER A 58 -8.32 -2.35 -1.64
N LEU A 59 -9.03 -3.14 -2.45
CA LEU A 59 -8.52 -4.37 -3.06
C LEU A 59 -7.28 -4.13 -3.93
N VAL A 60 -7.32 -3.08 -4.76
CA VAL A 60 -6.16 -2.72 -5.60
C VAL A 60 -4.99 -2.31 -4.71
N ALA A 61 -5.20 -1.53 -3.65
CA ALA A 61 -4.11 -1.18 -2.73
C ALA A 61 -3.43 -2.42 -2.10
N ARG A 62 -4.22 -3.44 -1.74
CA ARG A 62 -3.70 -4.73 -1.25
C ARG A 62 -2.80 -5.42 -2.28
N GLU A 63 -3.20 -5.45 -3.55
CA GLU A 63 -2.38 -6.06 -4.62
C GLU A 63 -1.01 -5.41 -4.76
N TYR A 64 -0.93 -4.08 -4.64
CA TYR A 64 0.35 -3.34 -4.69
C TYR A 64 1.18 -3.57 -3.43
N ALA A 65 0.56 -3.64 -2.26
CA ALA A 65 1.23 -4.00 -1.01
C ALA A 65 1.88 -5.38 -1.09
N GLU A 66 1.12 -6.38 -1.56
CA GLU A 66 1.65 -7.73 -1.77
C GLU A 66 2.76 -7.77 -2.84
N ALA A 67 2.61 -7.04 -3.95
CA ALA A 67 3.64 -6.97 -4.98
C ALA A 67 4.94 -6.35 -4.44
N CYS A 68 4.84 -5.26 -3.67
CA CYS A 68 5.97 -4.64 -2.99
C CYS A 68 6.68 -5.63 -2.05
N ARG A 69 5.90 -6.34 -1.22
CA ARG A 69 6.43 -7.34 -0.29
C ARG A 69 7.16 -8.47 -1.04
N ARG A 70 6.53 -9.06 -2.06
CA ARG A 70 7.14 -10.13 -2.89
C ARG A 70 8.45 -9.67 -3.56
N VAL A 71 8.51 -8.43 -4.04
CA VAL A 71 9.75 -7.89 -4.63
C VAL A 71 10.86 -7.80 -3.58
N GLY A 72 10.55 -7.27 -2.39
CA GLY A 72 11.54 -7.16 -1.33
C GLY A 72 12.03 -8.51 -0.81
N GLU A 73 11.13 -9.47 -0.60
CA GLU A 73 11.47 -10.84 -0.18
C GLU A 73 12.35 -11.58 -1.20
N ALA A 74 12.18 -11.30 -2.49
CA ALA A 74 12.98 -11.87 -3.57
C ALA A 74 14.28 -11.12 -3.86
N SER A 75 14.57 -10.03 -3.14
CA SER A 75 15.74 -9.17 -3.38
C SER A 75 17.01 -9.67 -2.65
N SER A 76 18.16 -9.12 -3.04
CA SER A 76 19.46 -9.44 -2.44
C SER A 76 19.51 -9.17 -0.93
N PRO A 77 20.41 -9.84 -0.18
CA PRO A 77 20.68 -9.51 1.22
C PRO A 77 20.99 -8.02 1.40
N GLY A 78 20.29 -7.36 2.34
CA GLY A 78 20.41 -5.90 2.59
C GLY A 78 19.13 -5.11 2.32
N VAL A 79 18.11 -5.73 1.71
CA VAL A 79 16.75 -5.19 1.60
C VAL A 79 15.87 -5.80 2.68
N ALA A 80 15.35 -4.96 3.56
CA ALA A 80 14.29 -5.31 4.51
C ALA A 80 12.93 -4.86 3.98
N VAL A 81 11.87 -5.56 4.37
CA VAL A 81 10.49 -5.17 4.08
C VAL A 81 9.76 -4.82 5.36
N LEU A 82 9.17 -3.62 5.41
CA LEU A 82 8.14 -3.24 6.36
C LEU A 82 6.78 -3.38 5.69
N ASP A 83 6.05 -4.43 6.05
CA ASP A 83 4.66 -4.60 5.60
C ASP A 83 3.70 -3.69 6.39
N LEU A 84 3.77 -2.39 6.08
CA LEU A 84 2.93 -1.37 6.69
C LEU A 84 1.44 -1.62 6.43
N TRP A 85 1.08 -2.16 5.26
CA TRP A 85 -0.29 -2.52 4.94
C TRP A 85 -0.88 -3.47 5.98
N SER A 86 -0.22 -4.61 6.23
CA SER A 86 -0.71 -5.62 7.18
C SER A 86 -0.79 -5.05 8.60
N VAL A 87 0.23 -4.29 9.02
CA VAL A 87 0.27 -3.61 10.34
C VAL A 87 -0.92 -2.66 10.54
N LEU A 88 -1.32 -1.92 9.51
CA LEU A 88 -2.45 -0.99 9.59
C LEU A 88 -3.80 -1.72 9.53
N MET A 89 -3.90 -2.79 8.74
CA MET A 89 -5.12 -3.61 8.66
C MET A 89 -5.40 -4.36 9.96
N GLU A 90 -4.37 -4.93 10.60
CA GLU A 90 -4.49 -5.55 11.93
C GLU A 90 -4.98 -4.55 12.98
N ARG A 91 -4.44 -3.32 12.97
CA ARG A 91 -4.91 -2.23 13.86
C ARG A 91 -6.33 -1.78 13.56
N ALA A 92 -6.79 -1.98 12.33
CA ALA A 92 -8.18 -1.74 11.93
C ALA A 92 -9.12 -2.89 12.33
N GLY A 93 -8.60 -3.96 12.93
CA GLY A 93 -9.37 -5.14 13.33
C GLY A 93 -9.64 -6.13 12.20
N TRP A 94 -8.96 -5.97 11.05
CA TRP A 94 -9.03 -6.94 9.95
C TRP A 94 -8.00 -8.05 10.16
N ASN A 95 -8.40 -9.29 9.92
CA ASN A 95 -7.53 -10.46 10.01
C ASN A 95 -7.38 -11.15 8.66
N ALA A 96 -6.23 -11.82 8.47
CA ALA A 96 -6.00 -12.66 7.31
C ALA A 96 -7.03 -13.81 7.27
N GLY A 97 -8.01 -13.68 6.37
CA GLY A 97 -9.13 -14.62 6.23
C GLY A 97 -10.50 -13.95 6.16
N ASP A 98 -10.60 -12.67 6.54
CA ASP A 98 -11.85 -11.92 6.41
C ASP A 98 -12.19 -11.68 4.92
N ASP A 99 -13.44 -11.93 4.54
CA ASP A 99 -13.92 -11.83 3.16
C ASP A 99 -13.90 -10.39 2.60
N VAL A 100 -14.10 -9.40 3.48
CA VAL A 100 -14.19 -7.99 3.10
C VAL A 100 -13.11 -7.19 3.83
N LEU A 101 -12.37 -6.37 3.08
CA LEU A 101 -11.33 -5.51 3.64
C LEU A 101 -11.93 -4.40 4.49
N ALA A 102 -11.35 -4.17 5.67
CA ALA A 102 -11.57 -2.91 6.38
C ALA A 102 -11.23 -1.73 5.47
N GLY A 103 -12.14 -0.74 5.40
CA GLY A 103 -12.01 0.41 4.51
C GLY A 103 -12.65 0.22 3.13
N SER A 104 -13.16 -0.96 2.78
CA SER A 104 -14.02 -1.14 1.60
C SER A 104 -15.39 -0.47 1.82
N LEU A 105 -16.03 0.03 0.76
CA LEU A 105 -17.44 0.44 0.81
C LEU A 105 -18.41 -0.73 1.07
N GLU A 106 -17.95 -1.97 0.90
CA GLU A 106 -18.71 -3.18 1.22
C GLU A 106 -18.67 -3.51 2.72
N ALA A 107 -17.81 -2.84 3.49
CA ALA A 107 -17.73 -2.94 4.93
C ALA A 107 -18.25 -1.64 5.60
N PRO A 108 -18.71 -1.71 6.87
CA PRO A 108 -19.00 -0.51 7.65
C PRO A 108 -17.76 0.41 7.74
N LYS A 109 -18.00 1.72 7.85
CA LYS A 109 -16.92 2.70 8.05
C LYS A 109 -16.05 2.30 9.25
N ASN A 110 -14.75 2.25 9.04
CA ASN A 110 -13.80 1.82 10.07
C ASN A 110 -13.15 3.04 10.75
N ILE A 111 -13.51 3.30 12.01
CA ILE A 111 -13.01 4.45 12.78
C ILE A 111 -11.49 4.43 12.99
N MET A 112 -10.89 3.24 13.01
CA MET A 112 -9.45 3.10 13.20
C MET A 112 -8.69 3.47 11.94
N LEU A 113 -9.14 3.02 10.76
CA LEU A 113 -8.58 3.49 9.49
C LEU A 113 -8.78 4.99 9.31
N ASP A 114 -9.95 5.51 9.68
CA ASP A 114 -10.26 6.93 9.60
C ASP A 114 -9.21 7.78 10.34
N ARG A 115 -8.87 7.33 11.56
CA ARG A 115 -7.82 7.94 12.40
C ARG A 115 -6.42 7.73 11.83
N LEU A 116 -6.08 6.50 11.43
CA LEU A 116 -4.73 6.14 10.97
C LEU A 116 -4.34 6.79 9.63
N LEU A 117 -5.33 7.09 8.78
CA LEU A 117 -5.13 7.63 7.43
C LEU A 117 -5.47 9.13 7.31
N SER A 118 -5.78 9.77 8.44
CA SER A 118 -5.99 11.22 8.51
C SER A 118 -4.67 11.99 8.37
N ASP A 119 -4.68 13.11 7.63
CA ASP A 119 -3.49 13.95 7.38
C ASP A 119 -3.18 14.93 8.54
N GLY A 120 -3.65 14.62 9.76
CA GLY A 120 -3.32 15.35 10.99
C GLY A 120 -3.99 16.73 11.14
N LYS A 121 -5.14 16.94 10.49
CA LYS A 121 -5.96 18.16 10.63
C LYS A 121 -7.00 18.06 11.73
#